data_AF-A0A2V1C3H9-F1
#
_entry.id   AF-A0A2V1C3H9-F1
#
_cell.length_a   1.000
_cell.length_b   1.000
_cell.length_c   1.000
_cell.angle_alpha   90.00
_cell.angle_beta   90.00
_cell.angle_gamma   90.00
#
_symmetry.space_group_name_H-M   'P 1'
#
loop_
_entity.id
_entity.type
_entity.pdbx_description
1 polymer ?
#
loop_
_entity_poly.entity_id
_entity_poly.type
_entity_poly.pdbx_seq_one_letter_code
_entity_poly.pdbx_strand_id
1 'polypeptide(L)'
;MPSHESKIRNRQHQKPSTSTISEHESSDGSATLTPASSVQEQPQVPRWPSTQDGWRRFFANLPQRLSVNSPTEGTEHPKYDRGYDRIRHSKLEDNEQGIPRFAAFQNSNDSFCIFRRFGDVATRILETKQIELWALITELRDLDKKDAADESMRYRLSSVEYNEKWDSKQKDLLDTIEEKLTVYYKFLDRYTRIRDLEGVKERHHRSVYDFNINNRSFEGGEDAFLFEIDDFVSAKKTSGSSKSNRVEDMIESYLQNNPESRLHDLFISNDERMRTSKESNVIHLSTFRLGLAPKITAVCLGTGALFTPIFLLYLGDLSRGEMSCVVGIFVLVFLVIMSVIVDITPHDIFIVIVGYSAVLVTLLSNFNDMGLPAAQN
;
A
#
# COMPACT_ATOMS: atom_id res chain seq x y z
N MET A 1 -17.97 -16.58 58.86
CA MET A 1 -18.36 -16.04 57.53
C MET A 1 -17.11 -15.48 56.84
N PRO A 2 -17.08 -15.45 55.50
CA PRO A 2 -16.05 -16.22 54.80
C PRO A 2 -14.72 -15.48 54.53
N SER A 3 -13.66 -16.29 54.53
CA SER A 3 -12.33 -16.00 53.99
C SER A 3 -12.37 -15.86 52.46
N HIS A 4 -11.55 -14.95 51.91
CA HIS A 4 -11.31 -14.87 50.46
C HIS A 4 -9.85 -15.16 50.13
N GLU A 5 -9.65 -16.09 49.19
CA GLU A 5 -8.34 -16.65 48.83
C GLU A 5 -7.53 -15.74 47.90
N SER A 6 -6.20 -15.79 48.05
CA SER A 6 -5.23 -15.16 47.16
C SER A 6 -4.96 -16.02 45.92
N LYS A 7 -5.23 -15.51 44.72
CA LYS A 7 -4.87 -16.17 43.45
C LYS A 7 -3.47 -15.80 42.99
N ILE A 8 -2.52 -16.68 43.27
CA ILE A 8 -1.17 -16.65 42.71
C ILE A 8 -1.22 -16.96 41.21
N ARG A 9 -0.70 -16.04 40.36
CA ARG A 9 -0.67 -16.23 38.90
C ARG A 9 0.69 -16.75 38.46
N ASN A 10 0.73 -18.04 38.11
CA ASN A 10 1.94 -18.74 37.70
C ASN A 10 2.43 -18.24 36.32
N ARG A 11 3.75 -18.03 36.14
CA ARG A 11 4.37 -17.47 34.93
C ARG A 11 5.39 -18.46 34.37
N GLN A 12 5.03 -19.20 33.32
CA GLN A 12 5.92 -20.19 32.70
C GLN A 12 7.07 -19.52 31.93
N HIS A 13 8.29 -20.00 32.15
CA HIS A 13 9.43 -19.76 31.28
C HIS A 13 9.34 -20.68 30.05
N GLN A 14 9.68 -20.14 28.88
CA GLN A 14 10.21 -20.92 27.75
C GLN A 14 11.61 -20.40 27.40
N LYS A 15 12.55 -21.34 27.22
CA LYS A 15 13.86 -21.10 26.59
C LYS A 15 13.83 -21.74 25.18
N PRO A 16 14.63 -21.21 24.23
CA PRO A 16 14.68 -21.75 22.87
C PRO A 16 15.62 -22.97 22.79
N SER A 17 15.34 -23.85 21.83
CA SER A 17 16.23 -24.96 21.45
C SER A 17 16.48 -24.93 19.94
N THR A 18 17.75 -24.83 19.59
CA THR A 18 18.33 -24.93 18.24
C THR A 18 18.05 -26.30 17.61
N SER A 19 17.90 -26.37 16.28
CA SER A 19 18.03 -27.62 15.52
C SER A 19 19.08 -27.49 14.43
N THR A 20 19.84 -28.58 14.24
CA THR A 20 21.18 -28.59 13.65
C THR A 20 21.15 -29.11 12.20
N ILE A 21 22.11 -28.66 11.40
CA ILE A 21 22.43 -29.20 10.07
C ILE A 21 23.11 -30.57 10.22
N SER A 22 22.76 -31.54 9.37
CA SER A 22 23.61 -32.71 9.11
C SER A 22 23.41 -33.21 7.68
N GLU A 23 24.50 -33.22 6.92
CA GLU A 23 24.62 -33.85 5.61
C GLU A 23 24.68 -35.38 5.74
N HIS A 24 24.39 -36.11 4.66
CA HIS A 24 25.02 -37.42 4.46
C HIS A 24 25.10 -37.78 2.97
N GLU A 25 26.20 -38.43 2.60
CA GLU A 25 26.66 -38.65 1.22
C GLU A 25 26.91 -40.15 0.95
N SER A 26 26.97 -40.56 -0.33
CA SER A 26 27.44 -41.88 -0.86
C SER A 26 26.53 -43.12 -0.58
N SER A 27 26.58 -44.24 -1.32
CA SER A 27 27.22 -44.58 -2.62
C SER A 27 26.56 -45.81 -3.26
N ASP A 28 26.69 -45.91 -4.60
CA ASP A 28 26.86 -47.09 -5.47
C ASP A 28 26.13 -48.45 -5.29
N GLY A 29 25.75 -49.04 -6.44
CA GLY A 29 25.41 -50.48 -6.55
C GLY A 29 24.85 -50.89 -7.93
N SER A 30 25.69 -51.44 -8.81
CA SER A 30 25.34 -51.80 -10.21
C SER A 30 25.34 -53.31 -10.49
N ALA A 31 24.35 -53.82 -11.25
CA ALA A 31 24.41 -54.90 -12.27
C ALA A 31 22.97 -55.33 -12.69
N THR A 32 22.48 -55.22 -13.94
CA THR A 32 22.82 -55.87 -15.24
C THR A 32 22.12 -57.23 -15.48
N LEU A 33 21.70 -57.46 -16.75
CA LEU A 33 21.05 -58.64 -17.39
C LEU A 33 19.50 -58.67 -17.30
N THR A 34 18.66 -58.95 -18.33
CA THR A 34 18.82 -59.10 -19.82
C THR A 34 17.46 -58.77 -20.56
N PRO A 35 17.16 -59.05 -21.87
CA PRO A 35 16.24 -58.20 -22.67
C PRO A 35 14.95 -58.87 -23.20
N ALA A 36 14.07 -58.09 -23.86
CA ALA A 36 13.16 -58.60 -24.91
C ALA A 36 12.62 -57.50 -25.86
N SER A 37 12.46 -57.88 -27.13
CA SER A 37 11.61 -57.29 -28.19
C SER A 37 11.75 -55.83 -28.62
N SER A 38 12.34 -55.71 -29.81
CA SER A 38 12.15 -54.62 -30.79
C SER A 38 10.67 -54.36 -31.14
N VAL A 39 10.27 -53.09 -31.17
CA VAL A 39 9.23 -52.56 -32.07
C VAL A 39 9.77 -51.30 -32.73
N GLN A 40 9.62 -51.22 -34.05
CA GLN A 40 10.15 -50.15 -34.88
C GLN A 40 8.98 -49.28 -35.37
N GLU A 41 8.71 -48.17 -34.68
CA GLU A 41 7.74 -47.17 -35.12
C GLU A 41 8.41 -45.99 -35.83
N GLN A 42 7.85 -45.61 -36.98
CA GLN A 42 8.28 -44.42 -37.72
C GLN A 42 7.82 -43.14 -37.00
N PRO A 43 8.60 -42.04 -37.00
CA PRO A 43 8.13 -40.77 -36.45
C PRO A 43 6.99 -40.20 -37.30
N GLN A 44 5.77 -40.18 -36.77
CA GLN A 44 4.70 -39.37 -37.36
C GLN A 44 4.95 -37.90 -37.03
N VAL A 45 5.09 -37.09 -38.08
CA VAL A 45 5.27 -35.63 -37.96
C VAL A 45 3.98 -35.01 -37.39
N PRO A 46 4.03 -34.23 -36.29
CA PRO A 46 2.84 -33.56 -35.77
C PRO A 46 2.31 -32.54 -36.79
N ARG A 47 1.18 -32.87 -37.41
CA ARG A 47 0.49 -31.98 -38.36
C ARG A 47 -0.25 -30.89 -37.60
N TRP A 48 0.43 -29.78 -37.34
CA TRP A 48 -0.17 -28.60 -36.73
C TRP A 48 -1.39 -28.13 -37.55
N PRO A 49 -2.55 -27.89 -36.92
CA PRO A 49 -3.70 -27.30 -37.60
C PRO A 49 -3.38 -25.86 -38.02
N SER A 50 -3.86 -25.45 -39.20
CA SER A 50 -3.66 -24.12 -39.75
C SER A 50 -4.13 -23.03 -38.78
N THR A 51 -3.24 -22.08 -38.49
CA THR A 51 -3.25 -21.18 -37.33
C THR A 51 -4.33 -20.09 -37.31
N GLN A 52 -5.33 -20.13 -38.21
CA GLN A 52 -6.34 -19.07 -38.32
C GLN A 52 -7.65 -19.35 -37.57
N ASP A 53 -8.04 -20.63 -37.42
CA ASP A 53 -9.33 -21.00 -36.77
C ASP A 53 -9.22 -21.22 -35.25
N GLY A 54 -8.04 -21.56 -34.75
CA GLY A 54 -7.79 -21.77 -33.32
C GLY A 54 -8.04 -20.51 -32.48
N TRP A 55 -7.50 -19.36 -32.92
CA TRP A 55 -7.69 -18.07 -32.26
C TRP A 55 -9.14 -17.62 -32.26
N ARG A 56 -9.89 -17.86 -33.35
CA ARG A 56 -11.34 -17.56 -33.40
C ARG A 56 -12.11 -18.32 -32.32
N ARG A 57 -11.79 -19.59 -32.06
CA ARG A 57 -12.41 -20.37 -30.97
C ARG A 57 -11.94 -19.95 -29.59
N PHE A 58 -10.68 -19.55 -29.43
CA PHE A 58 -10.15 -19.08 -28.14
C PHE A 58 -10.77 -17.74 -27.73
N PHE A 59 -10.92 -16.79 -28.67
CA PHE A 59 -11.61 -15.52 -28.41
C PHE A 59 -13.14 -15.65 -28.35
N ALA A 60 -13.76 -16.59 -29.06
CA ALA A 60 -15.20 -16.86 -28.94
C ALA A 60 -15.60 -17.50 -27.59
N ASN A 61 -14.67 -18.22 -26.95
CA ASN A 61 -14.87 -18.81 -25.62
C ASN A 61 -14.35 -17.92 -24.47
N LEU A 62 -13.77 -16.76 -24.76
CA LEU A 62 -13.52 -15.74 -23.74
C LEU A 62 -14.88 -15.15 -23.34
N PRO A 63 -15.30 -15.21 -22.06
CA PRO A 63 -16.62 -14.73 -21.68
C PRO A 63 -16.73 -13.23 -21.96
N GLN A 64 -17.75 -12.83 -22.74
CA GLN A 64 -18.11 -11.43 -23.03
C GLN A 64 -18.65 -10.71 -21.78
N ARG A 65 -17.84 -10.60 -20.72
CA ARG A 65 -18.16 -9.91 -19.45
C ARG A 65 -17.71 -8.45 -19.39
N LEU A 66 -17.45 -7.83 -20.55
CA LEU A 66 -17.22 -6.40 -20.70
C LEU A 66 -18.07 -5.76 -21.80
N SER A 67 -19.24 -6.34 -22.10
CA SER A 67 -20.32 -5.61 -22.77
C SER A 67 -21.35 -5.19 -21.72
N VAL A 68 -21.30 -3.92 -21.32
CA VAL A 68 -22.39 -3.31 -20.53
C VAL A 68 -23.55 -3.03 -21.49
N ASN A 69 -24.26 -4.10 -21.86
CA ASN A 69 -25.54 -3.96 -22.54
C ASN A 69 -26.57 -3.54 -21.49
N SER A 70 -27.20 -2.38 -21.71
CA SER A 70 -28.43 -2.00 -21.01
C SER A 70 -29.45 -3.15 -21.15
N PRO A 71 -30.10 -3.61 -20.05
CA PRO A 71 -31.08 -4.67 -20.15
C PRO A 71 -32.30 -4.22 -20.97
N THR A 72 -32.46 -4.77 -22.16
CA THR A 72 -33.76 -4.81 -22.83
C THR A 72 -34.70 -5.73 -22.05
N GLU A 73 -35.99 -5.37 -22.06
CA GLU A 73 -37.07 -6.05 -21.33
C GLU A 73 -37.15 -7.57 -21.58
N GLY A 74 -37.68 -8.31 -20.58
CA GLY A 74 -38.31 -9.61 -20.86
C GLY A 74 -37.78 -10.85 -20.12
N THR A 75 -37.00 -10.72 -19.04
CA THR A 75 -36.73 -11.86 -18.14
C THR A 75 -37.05 -11.52 -16.68
N GLU A 76 -38.23 -11.95 -16.22
CA GLU A 76 -38.63 -11.89 -14.82
C GLU A 76 -37.81 -12.90 -14.00
N HIS A 77 -36.62 -12.50 -13.58
CA HIS A 77 -35.98 -13.13 -12.43
C HIS A 77 -36.87 -12.91 -11.19
N PRO A 78 -37.19 -13.95 -10.40
CA PRO A 78 -37.93 -13.75 -9.16
C PRO A 78 -37.13 -12.84 -8.24
N LYS A 79 -37.63 -11.62 -8.05
CA LYS A 79 -37.06 -10.61 -7.15
C LYS A 79 -37.10 -11.14 -5.72
N TYR A 80 -36.00 -11.69 -5.25
CA TYR A 80 -35.69 -11.79 -3.83
C TYR A 80 -35.35 -10.40 -3.29
N ASP A 81 -36.33 -9.48 -3.29
CA ASP A 81 -36.23 -8.17 -2.67
C ASP A 81 -36.16 -8.35 -1.14
N ARG A 82 -34.94 -8.58 -0.62
CA ARG A 82 -34.64 -8.75 0.81
C ARG A 82 -34.69 -7.40 1.58
N GLY A 83 -35.66 -6.55 1.28
CA GLY A 83 -35.75 -5.20 1.85
C GLY A 83 -34.70 -4.21 1.32
N TYR A 84 -34.08 -4.50 0.16
CA TYR A 84 -33.02 -3.66 -0.41
C TYR A 84 -33.57 -2.32 -0.93
N ASP A 85 -34.87 -2.27 -1.26
CA ASP A 85 -35.69 -1.09 -1.52
C ASP A 85 -35.71 -0.07 -0.35
N ARG A 86 -35.45 -0.55 0.89
CA ARG A 86 -35.38 0.30 2.09
C ARG A 86 -34.02 0.93 2.32
N ILE A 87 -32.98 0.50 1.59
CA ILE A 87 -31.63 1.04 1.72
C ILE A 87 -31.60 2.39 1.02
N ARG A 88 -31.61 3.47 1.82
CA ARG A 88 -31.38 4.82 1.32
C ARG A 88 -29.89 5.11 1.29
N HIS A 89 -29.39 5.57 0.16
CA HIS A 89 -28.09 6.22 0.09
C HIS A 89 -28.26 7.68 0.51
N SER A 90 -27.64 8.07 1.62
CA SER A 90 -27.54 9.47 2.01
C SER A 90 -26.78 10.25 0.94
N LYS A 91 -27.40 11.29 0.39
CA LYS A 91 -26.75 12.25 -0.48
C LYS A 91 -26.11 13.36 0.34
N LEU A 92 -25.32 14.19 -0.33
CA LEU A 92 -24.71 15.35 0.32
C LEU A 92 -25.77 16.41 0.66
N GLU A 93 -26.74 16.63 -0.23
CA GLU A 93 -27.82 17.60 -0.08
C GLU A 93 -28.80 17.26 1.05
N ASP A 94 -28.86 15.99 1.48
CA ASP A 94 -29.70 15.54 2.61
C ASP A 94 -29.26 16.16 3.95
N ASN A 95 -28.08 16.80 4.00
CA ASN A 95 -27.51 17.44 5.18
C ASN A 95 -27.72 18.96 5.14
N GLU A 96 -28.05 19.53 6.29
CA GLU A 96 -28.21 20.97 6.48
C GLU A 96 -26.94 21.75 6.13
N GLN A 97 -27.10 22.94 5.56
CA GLN A 97 -25.99 23.82 5.16
C GLN A 97 -25.14 24.22 6.39
N GLY A 98 -23.85 24.45 6.17
CA GLY A 98 -22.87 24.71 7.22
C GLY A 98 -22.00 23.49 7.51
N ILE A 99 -21.58 23.35 8.77
CA ILE A 99 -20.74 22.27 9.28
C ILE A 99 -21.31 20.85 8.98
N PRO A 100 -22.63 20.57 9.11
CA PRO A 100 -23.15 19.22 8.85
C PRO A 100 -22.88 18.75 7.41
N ARG A 101 -23.19 19.60 6.41
CA ARG A 101 -22.89 19.32 5.00
C ARG A 101 -21.39 19.28 4.72
N PHE A 102 -20.57 20.10 5.37
CA PHE A 102 -19.10 20.04 5.22
C PHE A 102 -18.51 18.73 5.75
N ALA A 103 -18.94 18.28 6.94
CA ALA A 103 -18.52 17.00 7.51
C ALA A 103 -18.99 15.82 6.64
N ALA A 104 -20.22 15.87 6.12
CA ALA A 104 -20.70 14.89 5.16
C ALA A 104 -19.89 14.88 3.85
N PHE A 105 -19.45 16.06 3.37
CA PHE A 105 -18.57 16.18 2.20
C PHE A 105 -17.18 15.58 2.48
N GLN A 106 -16.51 15.93 3.59
CA GLN A 106 -15.21 15.35 3.93
C GLN A 106 -15.29 13.82 4.10
N ASN A 107 -16.36 13.31 4.68
CA ASN A 107 -16.59 11.87 4.85
C ASN A 107 -17.10 11.15 3.58
N SER A 108 -17.35 11.86 2.48
CA SER A 108 -17.91 11.26 1.26
C SER A 108 -16.89 10.49 0.41
N ASN A 109 -15.60 10.81 0.52
CA ASN A 109 -14.50 10.18 -0.20
C ASN A 109 -13.23 10.26 0.65
N ASP A 110 -12.47 9.16 0.73
CA ASP A 110 -11.18 9.08 1.43
C ASP A 110 -10.23 10.25 1.12
N SER A 111 -10.22 10.72 -0.14
CA SER A 111 -9.40 11.83 -0.60
C SER A 111 -9.72 13.16 0.10
N PHE A 112 -10.99 13.38 0.45
CA PHE A 112 -11.47 14.60 1.13
C PHE A 112 -11.54 14.46 2.65
N CYS A 113 -11.33 13.24 3.16
CA CYS A 113 -11.34 12.92 4.59
C CYS A 113 -10.00 13.33 5.22
N ILE A 114 -9.84 14.65 5.40
CA ILE A 114 -8.61 15.31 5.84
C ILE A 114 -8.80 16.05 7.16
N PHE A 115 -7.80 15.97 8.03
CA PHE A 115 -7.82 16.62 9.34
C PHE A 115 -6.45 17.22 9.67
N ARG A 116 -6.45 18.27 10.50
CA ARG A 116 -5.21 18.81 11.05
C ARG A 116 -4.60 17.88 12.09
N ARG A 117 -3.28 17.69 12.03
CA ARG A 117 -2.51 16.94 13.04
C ARG A 117 -2.08 17.81 14.24
N PHE A 118 -2.15 19.13 14.11
CA PHE A 118 -1.69 20.11 15.12
C PHE A 118 -0.24 19.87 15.56
N GLY A 119 0.64 19.68 14.58
CA GLY A 119 1.99 19.13 14.76
C GLY A 119 2.83 19.92 15.75
N ASP A 120 2.87 21.24 15.60
CA ASP A 120 3.69 22.14 16.42
C ASP A 120 3.17 22.23 17.86
N VAL A 121 1.85 22.32 18.02
CA VAL A 121 1.18 22.38 19.33
C VAL A 121 1.37 21.07 20.08
N ALA A 122 1.17 19.93 19.43
CA ALA A 122 1.39 18.61 20.02
C ALA A 122 2.87 18.39 20.40
N THR A 123 3.82 18.84 19.56
CA THR A 123 5.25 18.78 19.86
C THR A 123 5.58 19.65 21.07
N ARG A 124 5.10 20.90 21.13
CA ARG A 124 5.29 21.79 22.29
C ARG A 124 4.73 21.20 23.59
N ILE A 125 3.61 20.46 23.53
CA ILE A 125 3.05 19.74 24.68
C ILE A 125 3.96 18.57 25.11
N LEU A 126 4.55 17.83 24.15
CA LEU A 126 5.53 16.78 24.44
C LEU A 126 6.79 17.33 25.12
N GLU A 127 7.41 18.38 24.56
CA GLU A 127 8.58 19.05 25.12
C GLU A 127 8.32 19.55 26.55
N THR A 128 7.17 20.18 26.79
CA THR A 128 6.77 20.64 28.13
C THR A 128 6.72 19.48 29.13
N LYS A 129 6.13 18.34 28.73
CA LYS A 129 6.07 17.13 29.58
C LYS A 129 7.44 16.50 29.82
N GLN A 130 8.35 16.55 28.85
CA GLN A 130 9.73 16.08 29.02
C GLN A 130 10.48 16.94 30.05
N ILE A 131 10.32 18.27 30.00
CA ILE A 131 10.93 19.19 30.98
C ILE A 131 10.40 18.92 32.39
N GLU A 132 9.09 18.75 32.57
CA GLU A 132 8.48 18.39 33.86
C GLU A 132 9.02 17.05 34.40
N LEU A 133 9.07 16.01 33.55
CA LEU A 133 9.63 14.71 33.92
C LEU A 133 11.12 14.80 34.27
N TRP A 134 11.89 15.57 33.52
CA TRP A 134 13.32 15.76 33.78
C TRP A 134 13.58 16.44 35.13
N ALA A 135 12.73 17.40 35.53
CA ALA A 135 12.81 18.02 36.85
C ALA A 135 12.61 17.00 37.97
N LEU A 136 11.56 16.17 37.91
CA LEU A 136 11.29 15.14 38.91
C LEU A 136 12.36 14.04 38.94
N ILE A 137 12.86 13.62 37.77
CA ILE A 137 13.96 12.65 37.67
C ILE A 137 15.26 13.24 38.26
N THR A 138 15.48 14.54 38.14
CA THR A 138 16.62 15.23 38.75
C THR A 138 16.46 15.30 40.28
N GLU A 139 15.26 15.64 40.76
CA GLU A 139 14.94 15.61 42.19
C GLU A 139 15.13 14.22 42.80
N LEU A 140 14.70 13.15 42.10
CA LEU A 140 14.89 11.77 42.54
C LEU A 140 16.38 11.41 42.63
N ARG A 141 17.18 11.74 41.61
CA ARG A 141 18.64 11.52 41.65
C ARG A 141 19.31 12.31 42.78
N ASP A 142 18.82 13.50 43.10
CA ASP A 142 19.36 14.33 44.18
C ASP A 142 18.89 13.85 45.56
N LEU A 143 17.74 13.17 45.65
CA LEU A 143 17.33 12.41 46.83
C LEU A 143 18.21 11.15 46.99
N ASP A 144 18.39 10.36 45.94
CA ASP A 144 19.22 9.14 45.97
C ASP A 144 20.67 9.46 46.39
N LYS A 145 21.25 10.58 45.96
CA LYS A 145 22.58 11.05 46.41
C LYS A 145 22.62 11.38 47.91
N LYS A 146 21.54 11.95 48.46
CA LYS A 146 21.45 12.28 49.90
C LYS A 146 21.29 11.00 50.71
N ASP A 147 20.42 10.10 50.26
CA ASP A 147 20.15 8.81 50.91
C ASP A 147 21.36 7.85 50.78
N ALA A 148 22.25 8.07 49.81
CA ALA A 148 23.55 7.38 49.72
C ALA A 148 24.61 7.94 50.68
N ALA A 149 24.46 9.18 51.15
CA ALA A 149 25.34 9.80 52.14
C ALA A 149 24.85 9.59 53.59
N ASP A 150 23.58 9.24 53.78
CA ASP A 150 22.96 8.95 55.08
C ASP A 150 22.67 7.44 55.22
N GLU A 151 23.49 6.75 56.03
CA GLU A 151 23.36 5.32 56.30
C GLU A 151 21.97 4.94 56.86
N SER A 152 21.25 5.88 57.49
CA SER A 152 19.89 5.64 58.01
C SER A 152 18.81 5.59 56.92
N MET A 153 19.04 6.23 55.77
CA MET A 153 18.11 6.28 54.64
C MET A 153 18.43 5.25 53.54
N ARG A 154 19.59 4.59 53.64
CA ARG A 154 20.11 3.62 52.67
C ARG A 154 19.12 2.51 52.26
N TYR A 155 18.17 2.18 53.13
CA TYR A 155 17.11 1.19 52.84
C TYR A 155 16.32 1.50 51.56
N ARG A 156 16.12 2.78 51.23
CA ARG A 156 15.47 3.28 50.00
C ARG A 156 16.20 2.96 48.71
N LEU A 157 17.52 2.76 48.79
CA LEU A 157 18.36 2.44 47.63
C LEU A 157 18.44 0.93 47.39
N SER A 158 18.11 0.12 48.40
CA SER A 158 18.32 -1.34 48.40
C SER A 158 17.04 -2.17 48.57
N SER A 159 15.91 -1.56 48.92
CA SER A 159 14.63 -2.25 49.15
C SER A 159 13.46 -1.53 48.49
N VAL A 160 12.49 -2.33 48.05
CA VAL A 160 11.19 -1.89 47.52
C VAL A 160 10.08 -2.03 48.58
N GLU A 161 10.39 -2.64 49.73
CA GLU A 161 9.45 -2.71 50.85
C GLU A 161 9.14 -1.30 51.37
N TYR A 162 7.89 -1.08 51.79
CA TYR A 162 7.46 0.19 52.38
C TYR A 162 6.74 -0.07 53.70
N ASN A 163 7.13 0.65 54.74
CA ASN A 163 6.47 0.67 56.02
C ASN A 163 5.84 2.06 56.22
N GLU A 164 4.61 2.13 56.75
CA GLU A 164 3.91 3.41 57.01
C GLU A 164 4.66 4.33 57.98
N LYS A 165 5.64 3.80 58.73
CA LYS A 165 6.52 4.56 59.63
C LYS A 165 7.77 5.14 58.96
N TRP A 166 8.00 4.86 57.67
CA TRP A 166 9.15 5.35 56.92
C TRP A 166 8.81 6.66 56.20
N ASP A 167 9.83 7.48 55.91
CA ASP A 167 9.63 8.75 55.19
C ASP A 167 9.28 8.46 53.71
N SER A 168 8.09 8.89 53.29
CA SER A 168 7.44 8.52 52.03
C SER A 168 7.99 9.21 50.79
N LYS A 169 8.79 10.28 50.93
CA LYS A 169 9.23 11.16 49.81
C LYS A 169 9.67 10.45 48.54
N GLN A 170 10.53 9.42 48.64
CA GLN A 170 11.02 8.70 47.46
C GLN A 170 9.88 7.96 46.75
N LYS A 171 8.97 7.36 47.52
CA LYS A 171 7.78 6.69 46.99
C LYS A 171 6.82 7.69 46.36
N ASP A 172 6.48 8.77 47.07
CA ASP A 172 5.55 9.80 46.57
C ASP A 172 6.08 10.43 45.27
N LEU A 173 7.40 10.61 45.16
CA LEU A 173 8.08 11.10 43.96
C LEU A 173 8.06 10.06 42.83
N LEU A 174 8.29 8.77 43.12
CA LEU A 174 8.18 7.67 42.14
C LEU A 174 6.75 7.51 41.62
N ASP A 175 5.74 7.56 42.50
CA ASP A 175 4.32 7.50 42.14
C ASP A 175 3.94 8.69 41.23
N THR A 176 4.44 9.91 41.55
CA THR A 176 4.27 11.12 40.72
C THR A 176 4.95 11.00 39.36
N ILE A 177 6.15 10.39 39.31
CA ILE A 177 6.87 10.10 38.05
C ILE A 177 6.08 9.09 37.22
N GLU A 178 5.57 8.00 37.81
CA GLU A 178 4.78 6.99 37.09
C GLU A 178 3.51 7.59 36.46
N GLU A 179 2.79 8.46 37.18
CA GLU A 179 1.61 9.16 36.66
C GLU A 179 1.98 10.02 35.44
N LYS A 180 2.95 10.93 35.57
CA LYS A 180 3.35 11.82 34.48
C LYS A 180 3.94 11.05 33.29
N LEU A 181 4.72 10.00 33.55
CA LEU A 181 5.33 9.17 32.51
C LEU A 181 4.26 8.39 31.73
N THR A 182 3.24 7.89 32.42
CA THR A 182 2.06 7.26 31.81
C THR A 182 1.30 8.25 30.92
N VAL A 183 1.09 9.49 31.36
CA VAL A 183 0.46 10.54 30.55
C VAL A 183 1.31 10.90 29.33
N TYR A 184 2.63 11.04 29.51
CA TYR A 184 3.58 11.31 28.43
C TYR A 184 3.58 10.21 27.37
N TYR A 185 3.75 8.94 27.75
CA TYR A 185 3.76 7.82 26.79
C TYR A 185 2.43 7.65 26.06
N LYS A 186 1.28 7.81 26.75
CA LYS A 186 -0.05 7.78 26.12
C LYS A 186 -0.23 8.90 25.09
N PHE A 187 0.34 10.08 25.33
CA PHE A 187 0.28 11.19 24.37
C PHE A 187 1.24 10.98 23.19
N LEU A 188 2.47 10.52 23.47
CA LEU A 188 3.48 10.23 22.45
C LEU A 188 3.02 9.14 21.48
N ASP A 189 2.50 8.01 21.96
CA ASP A 189 1.96 6.92 21.12
C ASP A 189 0.80 7.38 20.21
N ARG A 190 -0.06 8.29 20.69
CA ARG A 190 -1.12 8.88 19.86
C ARG A 190 -0.54 9.81 18.81
N TYR A 191 0.41 10.67 19.19
CA TYR A 191 1.04 11.62 18.28
C TYR A 191 1.86 10.92 17.19
N THR A 192 2.63 9.88 17.52
CA THR A 192 3.39 9.11 16.52
C THR A 192 2.46 8.41 15.52
N ARG A 193 1.32 7.86 15.97
CA ARG A 193 0.31 7.27 15.07
C ARG A 193 -0.35 8.29 14.13
N ILE A 194 -0.55 9.53 14.58
CA ILE A 194 -1.06 10.61 13.73
C ILE A 194 0.04 11.08 12.74
N ARG A 195 1.29 11.13 13.19
CA ARG A 195 2.46 11.48 12.37
C ARG A 195 2.81 10.43 11.31
N ASP A 196 2.40 9.17 11.52
CA ASP A 196 2.50 8.03 10.58
C ASP A 196 1.42 8.07 9.47
N LEU A 197 0.45 8.98 9.54
CA LEU A 197 -0.56 9.17 8.49
C LEU A 197 0.05 9.91 7.28
N GLU A 198 -0.49 9.63 6.09
CA GLU A 198 -0.03 10.27 4.85
C GLU A 198 -0.42 11.76 4.84
N GLY A 199 0.53 12.61 4.43
CA GLY A 199 0.29 14.04 4.22
C GLY A 199 -0.70 14.28 3.08
N VAL A 200 -1.51 15.33 3.18
CA VAL A 200 -2.53 15.61 2.16
C VAL A 200 -1.91 16.17 0.89
N LYS A 201 -2.26 15.55 -0.25
CA LYS A 201 -1.95 16.07 -1.59
C LYS A 201 -2.68 17.39 -1.80
N GLU A 202 -1.96 18.44 -2.21
CA GLU A 202 -2.47 19.82 -2.36
C GLU A 202 -3.81 19.88 -3.13
N ARG A 203 -3.95 19.08 -4.20
CA ARG A 203 -5.18 18.97 -5.00
C ARG A 203 -6.42 18.60 -4.19
N HIS A 204 -6.32 17.68 -3.23
CA HIS A 204 -7.44 17.27 -2.40
C HIS A 204 -7.79 18.33 -1.36
N HIS A 205 -6.76 18.95 -0.76
CA HIS A 205 -6.95 20.10 0.13
C HIS A 205 -7.67 21.24 -0.62
N ARG A 206 -7.26 21.54 -1.85
CA ARG A 206 -7.90 22.53 -2.72
C ARG A 206 -9.37 22.21 -2.98
N SER A 207 -9.73 20.96 -3.28
CA SER A 207 -11.14 20.56 -3.43
C SER A 207 -11.98 20.81 -2.16
N VAL A 208 -11.41 20.56 -0.97
CA VAL A 208 -12.06 20.84 0.33
C VAL A 208 -12.21 22.33 0.58
N TYR A 209 -11.18 23.11 0.26
CA TYR A 209 -11.17 24.57 0.38
C TYR A 209 -12.17 25.24 -0.58
N ASP A 210 -12.16 24.85 -1.86
CA ASP A 210 -13.11 25.33 -2.87
C ASP A 210 -14.55 24.95 -2.50
N PHE A 211 -14.78 23.75 -1.95
CA PHE A 211 -16.09 23.36 -1.45
C PHE A 211 -16.56 24.30 -0.32
N ASN A 212 -15.69 24.63 0.65
CA ASN A 212 -16.02 25.58 1.70
C ASN A 212 -16.33 26.99 1.15
N ILE A 213 -15.52 27.54 0.26
CA ILE A 213 -15.76 28.86 -0.35
C ILE A 213 -17.15 28.92 -0.99
N ASN A 214 -17.49 27.91 -1.80
CA ASN A 214 -18.73 27.89 -2.56
C ASN A 214 -19.97 27.69 -1.68
N ASN A 215 -19.87 26.91 -0.59
CA ASN A 215 -21.00 26.60 0.29
C ASN A 215 -21.10 27.50 1.53
N ARG A 216 -20.04 28.26 1.86
CA ARG A 216 -19.85 29.00 3.12
C ARG A 216 -20.19 28.15 4.33
N SER A 217 -19.41 27.08 4.53
CA SER A 217 -19.70 26.08 5.55
C SER A 217 -19.42 26.52 6.99
N PHE A 218 -18.68 27.61 7.15
CA PHE A 218 -18.23 28.17 8.42
C PHE A 218 -18.58 29.67 8.50
N GLU A 219 -18.83 30.17 9.71
CA GLU A 219 -19.09 31.59 9.96
C GLU A 219 -17.85 32.27 10.58
N GLY A 220 -17.83 33.61 10.64
CA GLY A 220 -16.90 34.35 11.51
C GLY A 220 -15.37 34.19 11.27
N GLY A 221 -14.94 33.54 10.18
CA GLY A 221 -13.54 33.17 9.97
C GLY A 221 -13.12 31.87 10.66
N GLU A 222 -14.08 31.05 11.10
CA GLU A 222 -13.84 29.71 11.64
C GLU A 222 -13.18 28.76 10.62
N ASP A 223 -13.17 29.09 9.33
CA ASP A 223 -12.44 28.37 8.28
C ASP A 223 -10.93 28.63 8.26
N ALA A 224 -10.41 29.50 9.14
CA ALA A 224 -8.98 29.83 9.20
C ALA A 224 -8.03 28.63 9.36
N PHE A 225 -8.52 27.50 9.90
CA PHE A 225 -7.74 26.27 9.98
C PHE A 225 -7.39 25.66 8.61
N LEU A 226 -8.14 25.99 7.54
CA LEU A 226 -7.89 25.53 6.17
C LEU A 226 -6.71 26.26 5.50
N PHE A 227 -6.09 27.26 6.12
CA PHE A 227 -4.94 27.96 5.52
C PHE A 227 -3.59 27.26 5.77
N GLU A 228 -3.51 26.30 6.71
CA GLU A 228 -2.28 25.62 7.11
C GLU A 228 -2.13 24.24 6.44
N ILE A 229 -1.91 24.22 5.12
CA ILE A 229 -1.86 23.00 4.29
C ILE A 229 -0.90 21.94 4.84
N ASP A 230 0.30 22.35 5.27
CA ASP A 230 1.36 21.44 5.74
C ASP A 230 1.02 20.67 7.03
N ASP A 231 -0.03 21.09 7.75
CA ASP A 231 -0.51 20.45 8.99
C ASP A 231 -1.68 19.47 8.74
N PHE A 232 -2.13 19.29 7.50
CA PHE A 232 -3.17 18.31 7.18
C PHE A 232 -2.62 16.90 6.92
N VAL A 233 -3.33 15.92 7.45
CA VAL A 233 -3.13 14.48 7.20
C VAL A 233 -4.42 13.85 6.66
N SER A 234 -4.29 12.83 5.81
CA SER A 234 -5.43 12.01 5.40
C SER A 234 -5.80 11.03 6.53
N ALA A 235 -7.10 10.88 6.78
CA ALA A 235 -7.60 9.87 7.71
C ALA A 235 -7.38 8.42 7.22
N LYS A 236 -7.09 8.24 5.92
CA LYS A 236 -6.82 6.92 5.34
C LYS A 236 -5.42 6.45 5.73
N LYS A 237 -5.35 5.42 6.57
CA LYS A 237 -4.10 4.69 6.78
C LYS A 237 -3.75 3.87 5.53
N THR A 238 -2.85 4.37 4.71
CA THR A 238 -2.19 3.58 3.66
C THR A 238 -1.36 2.48 4.31
N SER A 239 -1.89 1.25 4.29
CA SER A 239 -1.32 0.13 5.03
C SER A 239 0.00 -0.35 4.42
N GLY A 240 1.12 0.21 4.89
CA GLY A 240 2.48 -0.37 4.88
C GLY A 240 3.17 -0.66 3.55
N SER A 241 2.46 -0.58 2.42
CA SER A 241 2.97 -0.99 1.10
C SER A 241 2.54 -0.07 -0.05
N SER A 242 1.75 0.97 0.24
CA SER A 242 1.30 1.93 -0.76
C SER A 242 1.59 3.35 -0.27
N LYS A 243 2.86 3.77 -0.42
CA LYS A 243 3.06 5.17 -0.81
C LYS A 243 2.20 5.41 -2.06
N SER A 244 1.64 6.61 -2.22
CA SER A 244 0.99 7.01 -3.47
C SER A 244 1.83 6.54 -4.66
N ASN A 245 1.30 5.61 -5.46
CA ASN A 245 2.08 5.07 -6.57
C ASN A 245 2.34 6.23 -7.53
N ARG A 246 3.57 6.42 -8.00
CA ARG A 246 3.88 7.53 -8.94
C ARG A 246 3.00 7.46 -10.20
N VAL A 247 2.56 6.26 -10.57
CA VAL A 247 1.57 5.98 -11.61
C VAL A 247 0.15 6.41 -11.24
N GLU A 248 -0.27 6.29 -9.99
CA GLU A 248 -1.56 6.78 -9.49
C GLU A 248 -1.61 8.31 -9.54
N ASP A 249 -0.56 8.99 -9.08
CA ASP A 249 -0.42 10.44 -9.24
C ASP A 249 -0.37 10.87 -10.72
N MET A 250 0.29 10.11 -11.60
CA MET A 250 0.33 10.38 -13.04
C MET A 250 -1.03 10.18 -13.72
N ILE A 251 -1.74 9.09 -13.41
CA ILE A 251 -3.10 8.83 -13.92
C ILE A 251 -4.07 9.91 -13.44
N GLU A 252 -4.03 10.26 -12.15
CA GLU A 252 -4.91 11.29 -11.61
C GLU A 252 -4.62 12.67 -12.21
N SER A 253 -3.34 13.05 -12.35
CA SER A 253 -2.94 14.28 -13.03
C SER A 253 -3.38 14.31 -14.49
N TYR A 254 -3.30 13.18 -15.20
CA TYR A 254 -3.76 13.08 -16.59
C TYR A 254 -5.28 13.25 -16.70
N LEU A 255 -6.05 12.63 -15.80
CA LEU A 255 -7.51 12.72 -15.75
C LEU A 255 -7.97 14.14 -15.41
N GLN A 256 -7.30 14.82 -14.47
CA GLN A 256 -7.61 16.21 -14.10
C GLN A 256 -7.29 17.20 -15.23
N ASN A 257 -6.19 17.00 -15.96
CA ASN A 257 -5.84 17.84 -17.10
C ASN A 257 -6.70 17.60 -18.35
N ASN A 258 -7.40 16.45 -18.44
CA ASN A 258 -8.23 16.08 -19.59
C ASN A 258 -9.63 15.60 -19.14
N PRO A 259 -10.47 16.49 -18.55
CA PRO A 259 -11.78 16.12 -17.99
C PRO A 259 -12.79 15.64 -19.05
N GLU A 260 -12.64 16.06 -20.31
CA GLU A 260 -13.49 15.60 -21.42
C GLU A 260 -13.01 14.28 -22.06
N SER A 261 -11.94 13.67 -21.55
CA SER A 261 -11.45 12.41 -22.10
C SER A 261 -12.40 11.25 -21.81
N ARG A 262 -12.55 10.30 -22.75
CA ARG A 262 -13.32 9.06 -22.54
C ARG A 262 -12.84 8.21 -21.36
N LEU A 263 -11.63 8.45 -20.87
CA LEU A 263 -11.11 7.83 -19.66
C LEU A 263 -11.84 8.34 -18.41
N HIS A 264 -12.23 9.62 -18.36
CA HIS A 264 -13.00 10.20 -17.25
C HIS A 264 -14.29 9.42 -16.96
N ASP A 265 -15.06 9.08 -18.00
CA ASP A 265 -16.26 8.23 -17.88
C ASP A 265 -15.96 6.76 -17.51
N LEU A 266 -14.77 6.25 -17.83
CA LEU A 266 -14.29 4.93 -17.37
C LEU A 266 -13.80 4.94 -15.91
N PHE A 267 -13.43 6.11 -15.37
CA PHE A 267 -12.91 6.24 -14.00
C PHE A 267 -13.96 6.67 -12.97
N ILE A 268 -15.00 7.39 -13.38
CA ILE A 268 -16.16 7.69 -12.54
C ILE A 268 -17.03 6.44 -12.38
N SER A 269 -17.37 6.09 -11.14
CA SER A 269 -18.34 5.03 -10.88
C SER A 269 -19.78 5.53 -11.05
N ASN A 270 -20.68 4.69 -11.60
CA ASN A 270 -22.10 5.03 -11.67
C ASN A 270 -22.71 5.25 -10.27
N ASP A 271 -22.22 4.54 -9.26
CA ASP A 271 -22.65 4.69 -7.87
C ASP A 271 -22.21 6.03 -7.25
N GLU A 272 -21.09 6.59 -7.72
CA GLU A 272 -20.61 7.91 -7.30
C GLU A 272 -21.38 9.03 -8.02
N ARG A 273 -21.75 8.84 -9.30
CA ARG A 273 -22.70 9.72 -10.00
C ARG A 273 -24.08 9.78 -9.33
N MET A 274 -24.50 8.75 -8.60
CA MET A 274 -25.76 8.78 -7.82
C MET A 274 -25.65 9.51 -6.47
N ARG A 275 -24.44 9.63 -5.92
CA ARG A 275 -24.14 10.34 -4.65
C ARG A 275 -23.70 11.79 -4.84
N THR A 276 -23.16 12.12 -6.01
CA THR A 276 -22.64 13.46 -6.31
C THR A 276 -23.77 14.40 -6.71
N SER A 277 -23.83 15.56 -6.07
CA SER A 277 -24.82 16.60 -6.40
C SER A 277 -24.53 17.25 -7.75
N LYS A 278 -25.58 17.77 -8.39
CA LYS A 278 -25.48 18.61 -9.59
C LYS A 278 -24.92 20.01 -9.31
N GLU A 279 -24.82 20.40 -8.03
CA GLU A 279 -24.44 21.75 -7.59
C GLU A 279 -22.98 21.86 -7.12
N SER A 280 -22.35 20.75 -6.72
CA SER A 280 -20.93 20.73 -6.34
C SER A 280 -20.04 20.36 -7.53
N ASN A 281 -19.26 21.32 -8.05
CA ASN A 281 -18.19 21.11 -9.05
C ASN A 281 -16.98 20.31 -8.50
N VAL A 282 -17.20 19.38 -7.57
CA VAL A 282 -16.17 18.51 -7.01
C VAL A 282 -16.27 17.14 -7.68
N ILE A 283 -15.21 16.76 -8.39
CA ILE A 283 -15.13 15.48 -9.09
C ILE A 283 -14.78 14.40 -8.06
N HIS A 284 -15.76 13.60 -7.67
CA HIS A 284 -15.52 12.38 -6.89
C HIS A 284 -14.89 11.34 -7.81
N LEU A 285 -13.62 11.02 -7.56
CA LEU A 285 -12.85 10.06 -8.36
C LEU A 285 -12.78 8.71 -7.62
N SER A 286 -13.06 7.62 -8.34
CA SER A 286 -13.38 6.35 -7.67
C SER A 286 -12.17 5.65 -7.07
N THR A 287 -12.11 5.59 -5.73
CA THR A 287 -10.99 5.01 -4.97
C THR A 287 -10.72 3.54 -5.33
N PHE A 288 -11.75 2.78 -5.71
CA PHE A 288 -11.60 1.39 -6.16
C PHE A 288 -10.96 1.28 -7.55
N ARG A 289 -11.38 2.13 -8.51
CA ARG A 289 -10.80 2.14 -9.87
C ARG A 289 -9.39 2.74 -9.87
N LEU A 290 -9.13 3.74 -9.03
CA LEU A 290 -7.80 4.30 -8.79
C LEU A 290 -6.85 3.31 -8.10
N GLY A 291 -7.35 2.39 -7.27
CA GLY A 291 -6.52 1.31 -6.72
C GLY A 291 -6.19 0.17 -7.69
N LEU A 292 -6.95 0.05 -8.80
CA LEU A 292 -6.80 -1.02 -9.79
C LEU A 292 -6.08 -0.54 -11.06
N ALA A 293 -6.35 0.66 -11.55
CA ALA A 293 -5.79 1.15 -12.80
C ALA A 293 -4.27 1.34 -12.80
N PRO A 294 -3.59 1.83 -11.74
CA PRO A 294 -2.12 1.86 -11.69
C PRO A 294 -1.53 0.45 -11.86
N LYS A 295 -2.20 -0.58 -11.32
CA LYS A 295 -1.77 -1.98 -11.46
C LYS A 295 -1.96 -2.48 -12.89
N ILE A 296 -3.12 -2.20 -13.50
CA ILE A 296 -3.37 -2.54 -14.92
C ILE A 296 -2.38 -1.79 -15.82
N THR A 297 -2.20 -0.49 -15.62
CA THR A 297 -1.28 0.36 -16.39
C THR A 297 0.17 -0.10 -16.24
N ALA A 298 0.61 -0.47 -15.02
CA ALA A 298 1.94 -1.03 -14.80
C ALA A 298 2.14 -2.37 -15.53
N VAL A 299 1.16 -3.28 -15.47
CA VAL A 299 1.18 -4.54 -16.21
C VAL A 299 1.21 -4.28 -17.72
N CYS A 300 0.34 -3.40 -18.24
CA CYS A 300 0.30 -3.06 -19.67
C CYS A 300 1.58 -2.39 -20.16
N LEU A 301 2.18 -1.46 -19.40
CA LEU A 301 3.46 -0.82 -19.75
C LEU A 301 4.62 -1.81 -19.71
N GLY A 302 4.70 -2.64 -18.66
CA GLY A 302 5.71 -3.70 -18.57
C GLY A 302 5.60 -4.71 -19.70
N THR A 303 4.40 -5.24 -19.96
CA THR A 303 4.12 -6.15 -21.07
C THR A 303 4.43 -5.48 -22.42
N GLY A 304 3.99 -4.25 -22.65
CA GLY A 304 4.27 -3.51 -23.87
C GLY A 304 5.78 -3.36 -24.12
N ALA A 305 6.51 -2.86 -23.14
CA ALA A 305 7.96 -2.67 -23.24
C ALA A 305 8.75 -3.97 -23.46
N LEU A 306 8.25 -5.12 -22.96
CA LEU A 306 8.82 -6.44 -23.26
C LEU A 306 8.54 -6.91 -24.70
N PHE A 307 7.32 -6.72 -25.20
CA PHE A 307 6.90 -7.25 -26.51
C PHE A 307 7.25 -6.34 -27.69
N THR A 308 7.27 -5.02 -27.53
CA THR A 308 7.60 -4.07 -28.61
C THR A 308 8.94 -4.36 -29.31
N PRO A 309 10.08 -4.58 -28.62
CA PRO A 309 11.33 -4.89 -29.30
C PRO A 309 11.27 -6.23 -30.06
N ILE A 310 10.53 -7.23 -29.55
CA ILE A 310 10.37 -8.52 -30.23
C ILE A 310 9.62 -8.33 -31.55
N PHE A 311 8.53 -7.55 -31.55
CA PHE A 311 7.77 -7.24 -32.77
C PHE A 311 8.57 -6.39 -33.77
N LEU A 312 9.37 -5.42 -33.29
CA LEU A 312 10.22 -4.59 -34.16
C LEU A 312 11.33 -5.41 -34.83
N LEU A 313 11.96 -6.34 -34.11
CA LEU A 313 12.97 -7.25 -34.69
C LEU A 313 12.36 -8.29 -35.64
N TYR A 314 11.10 -8.68 -35.43
CA TYR A 314 10.41 -9.66 -36.28
C TYR A 314 9.82 -9.05 -37.57
N LEU A 315 9.42 -7.77 -37.54
CA LEU A 315 8.76 -7.09 -38.66
C LEU A 315 9.70 -6.18 -39.47
N GLY A 316 10.91 -5.90 -38.98
CA GLY A 316 11.86 -4.99 -39.62
C GLY A 316 13.07 -5.71 -40.22
N ASP A 317 13.29 -5.52 -41.52
CA ASP A 317 14.54 -5.89 -42.21
C ASP A 317 15.69 -4.95 -41.79
N LEU A 318 16.14 -5.08 -40.54
CA LEU A 318 17.18 -4.25 -39.93
C LEU A 318 18.57 -4.88 -40.08
N SER A 319 19.62 -4.06 -40.17
CA SER A 319 21.00 -4.57 -40.13
C SER A 319 21.39 -5.03 -38.70
N ARG A 320 22.41 -5.89 -38.60
CA ARG A 320 22.89 -6.43 -37.30
C ARG A 320 23.26 -5.34 -36.28
N GLY A 321 23.76 -4.20 -36.74
CA GLY A 321 24.07 -3.05 -35.87
C GLY A 321 22.80 -2.37 -35.35
N GLU A 322 21.83 -2.14 -36.24
CA GLU A 322 20.54 -1.52 -35.89
C GLU A 322 19.72 -2.39 -34.94
N MET A 323 19.69 -3.71 -35.15
CA MET A 323 19.06 -4.65 -34.20
C MET A 323 19.63 -4.52 -32.79
N SER A 324 20.96 -4.46 -32.66
CA SER A 324 21.64 -4.30 -31.37
C SER A 324 21.31 -2.96 -30.71
N CYS A 325 21.30 -1.86 -31.48
CA CYS A 325 20.89 -0.54 -30.98
C CYS A 325 19.43 -0.51 -30.52
N VAL A 326 18.49 -1.09 -31.29
CA VAL A 326 17.07 -1.18 -30.92
C VAL A 326 16.91 -1.95 -29.60
N VAL A 327 17.55 -3.12 -29.47
CA VAL A 327 17.52 -3.90 -28.21
C VAL A 327 18.07 -3.07 -27.04
N GLY A 328 19.23 -2.44 -27.19
CA GLY A 328 19.84 -1.62 -26.14
C GLY A 328 18.96 -0.45 -25.68
N ILE A 329 18.30 0.24 -26.62
CA ILE A 329 17.39 1.35 -26.31
C ILE A 329 16.15 0.82 -25.57
N PHE A 330 15.51 -0.25 -26.04
CA PHE A 330 14.34 -0.81 -25.37
C PHE A 330 14.65 -1.41 -23.99
N VAL A 331 15.86 -1.94 -23.78
CA VAL A 331 16.35 -2.28 -22.43
C VAL A 331 16.38 -1.04 -21.55
N LEU A 332 17.09 0.02 -21.97
CA LEU A 332 17.22 1.23 -21.15
C LEU A 332 15.85 1.84 -20.81
N VAL A 333 14.94 1.91 -21.79
CA VAL A 333 13.55 2.36 -21.58
C VAL A 333 12.81 1.46 -20.59
N PHE A 334 12.89 0.13 -20.71
CA PHE A 334 12.27 -0.82 -19.77
C PHE A 334 12.81 -0.67 -18.35
N LEU A 335 14.13 -0.46 -18.18
CA LEU A 335 14.75 -0.22 -16.87
C LEU A 335 14.25 1.08 -16.22
N VAL A 336 14.19 2.17 -17.00
CA VAL A 336 13.68 3.46 -16.53
C VAL A 336 12.19 3.34 -16.16
N ILE A 337 11.39 2.67 -16.99
CA ILE A 337 9.97 2.41 -16.71
C ILE A 337 9.81 1.62 -15.41
N MET A 338 10.50 0.48 -15.26
CA MET A 338 10.39 -0.36 -14.06
C MET A 338 10.87 0.36 -12.79
N SER A 339 11.98 1.11 -12.87
CA SER A 339 12.51 1.91 -11.75
C SER A 339 11.63 3.10 -11.33
N VAL A 340 10.72 3.55 -12.20
CA VAL A 340 9.79 4.65 -11.90
C VAL A 340 8.40 4.15 -11.52
N ILE A 341 7.97 3.01 -12.07
CA ILE A 341 6.62 2.46 -11.89
C ILE A 341 6.51 1.57 -10.65
N VAL A 342 7.54 0.79 -10.30
CA VAL A 342 7.42 -0.23 -9.26
C VAL A 342 8.30 0.10 -8.06
N ASP A 343 7.67 0.28 -6.89
CA ASP A 343 8.32 0.27 -5.57
C ASP A 343 8.70 -1.18 -5.19
N ILE A 344 9.52 -1.81 -6.04
CA ILE A 344 10.14 -3.12 -5.82
C ILE A 344 11.42 -2.93 -5.01
N THR A 345 11.82 -3.95 -4.23
CA THR A 345 13.12 -3.91 -3.54
C THR A 345 14.27 -3.97 -4.55
N PRO A 346 15.45 -3.35 -4.31
CA PRO A 346 16.55 -3.35 -5.28
C PRO A 346 16.97 -4.75 -5.78
N HIS A 347 16.72 -5.77 -4.97
CA HIS A 347 16.93 -7.18 -5.30
C HIS A 347 15.99 -7.70 -6.41
N ASP A 348 14.69 -7.38 -6.37
CA ASP A 348 13.76 -7.92 -7.37
C ASP A 348 13.81 -7.11 -8.68
N ILE A 349 14.29 -5.86 -8.66
CA ILE A 349 14.75 -5.17 -9.88
C ILE A 349 15.86 -6.01 -10.53
N PHE A 350 16.89 -6.42 -9.77
CA PHE A 350 18.00 -7.20 -10.32
C PHE A 350 17.54 -8.52 -10.95
N ILE A 351 16.58 -9.23 -10.33
CA ILE A 351 15.95 -10.44 -10.91
C ILE A 351 15.27 -10.13 -12.25
N VAL A 352 14.49 -9.05 -12.33
CA VAL A 352 13.82 -8.62 -13.57
C VAL A 352 14.83 -8.26 -14.66
N ILE A 353 15.94 -7.60 -14.32
CA ILE A 353 17.04 -7.30 -15.26
C ILE A 353 17.64 -8.59 -15.82
N VAL A 354 18.06 -9.51 -14.95
CA VAL A 354 18.71 -10.77 -15.36
C VAL A 354 17.78 -11.61 -16.23
N GLY A 355 16.51 -11.76 -15.84
CA GLY A 355 15.52 -12.49 -16.62
C GLY A 355 15.29 -11.89 -18.01
N TYR A 356 15.18 -10.56 -18.10
CA TYR A 356 14.97 -9.89 -19.38
C TYR A 356 16.22 -9.95 -20.29
N SER A 357 17.41 -9.75 -19.73
CA SER A 357 18.67 -9.91 -20.46
C SER A 357 18.83 -11.31 -21.03
N ALA A 358 18.47 -12.36 -20.27
CA ALA A 358 18.51 -13.74 -20.75
C ALA A 358 17.56 -13.98 -21.96
N VAL A 359 16.33 -13.46 -21.90
CA VAL A 359 15.36 -13.55 -23.00
C VAL A 359 15.88 -12.86 -24.27
N LEU A 360 16.44 -11.65 -24.14
CA LEU A 360 16.99 -10.90 -25.27
C LEU A 360 18.23 -11.54 -25.88
N VAL A 361 19.16 -12.05 -25.07
CA VAL A 361 20.34 -12.79 -25.56
C VAL A 361 19.91 -14.05 -26.31
N THR A 362 18.90 -14.77 -25.80
CA THR A 362 18.34 -15.96 -26.47
C THR A 362 17.72 -15.59 -27.83
N LEU A 363 16.98 -14.49 -27.92
CA LEU A 363 16.43 -13.99 -29.19
C LEU A 363 17.55 -13.61 -30.18
N LEU A 364 18.55 -12.85 -29.74
CA LEU A 364 19.71 -12.47 -30.55
C LEU A 364 20.50 -13.69 -31.08
N SER A 365 20.64 -14.75 -30.27
CA SER A 365 21.26 -16.01 -30.71
C SER A 365 20.45 -16.66 -31.84
N ASN A 366 19.15 -16.85 -31.64
CA ASN A 366 18.27 -17.47 -32.64
C ASN A 366 18.24 -16.70 -33.98
N PHE A 367 18.29 -15.36 -33.95
CA PHE A 367 18.38 -14.55 -35.17
C PHE A 367 19.74 -14.70 -35.89
N ASN A 368 20.84 -14.90 -35.16
CA ASN A 368 22.13 -15.16 -35.78
C ASN A 368 22.19 -16.54 -36.46
N ASP A 369 21.59 -17.57 -35.84
CA ASP A 369 21.58 -18.94 -36.38
C ASP A 369 20.72 -19.06 -37.65
N MET A 370 19.62 -18.30 -37.76
CA MET A 370 18.81 -18.23 -39.00
C MET A 370 19.49 -17.50 -40.16
N GLY A 371 20.61 -16.80 -39.91
CA GLY A 371 21.30 -15.94 -40.88
C GLY A 371 22.38 -16.60 -41.74
N LEU A 372 22.49 -17.94 -41.73
CA LEU A 372 23.52 -18.70 -42.43
C LEU A 372 22.94 -19.67 -43.48
N PRO A 373 22.79 -19.25 -44.76
CA PRO A 373 22.82 -20.20 -45.85
C PRO A 373 24.22 -20.82 -45.92
N ALA A 374 24.31 -22.13 -45.69
CA ALA A 374 25.58 -22.85 -45.84
C ALA A 374 26.03 -22.80 -47.30
N ALA A 375 27.04 -21.96 -47.59
CA ALA A 375 27.75 -21.98 -48.85
C ALA A 375 28.56 -23.28 -48.93
N GLN A 376 27.98 -24.30 -49.56
CA GLN A 376 28.69 -25.51 -49.95
C GLN A 376 29.55 -25.19 -51.18
N ASN A 377 30.85 -25.49 -51.07
CA ASN A 377 31.76 -25.64 -52.21
C ASN A 377 31.52 -26.98 -52.91
#